data_AF-A0A5B0D555-F1
#
_entry.id   AF-A0A5B0D555-F1
#
_cell.length_a   1.000
_cell.length_b   1.000
_cell.length_c   1.000
_cell.angle_alpha   90.00
_cell.angle_beta   90.00
_cell.angle_gamma   90.00
#
_symmetry.space_group_name_H-M   'P 1'
#
loop_
_entity.id
_entity.type
_entity.pdbx_description
1 polymer ?
#
loop_
_entity_poly.entity_id
_entity_poly.type
_entity_poly.pdbx_seq_one_letter_code
_entity_poly.pdbx_strand_id
1 'polypeptide(L)'
;MTEALTAWMAVLDRFERALDAADETLDDRPLDAPPGPVPDELRERAEAVLARQQLMIGALTASRAHVAREIAALRRVPTGRQDRPAYLDIEG
;
A
#
# COMPACT_ATOMS: atom_id res chain seq x y z
N MET A 1 20.27 -12.49 -27.36
CA MET A 1 19.74 -11.74 -26.20
C MET A 1 20.93 -11.31 -25.36
N THR A 2 21.08 -10.02 -25.04
CA THR A 2 22.19 -9.56 -24.19
C THR A 2 21.89 -9.86 -22.72
N GLU A 3 22.93 -10.01 -21.90
CA GLU A 3 22.78 -10.27 -20.45
C GLU A 3 21.98 -9.15 -19.75
N ALA A 4 22.28 -7.90 -20.10
CA ALA A 4 21.55 -6.74 -19.59
C ALA A 4 20.06 -6.77 -19.95
N LEU A 5 19.70 -7.19 -21.18
CA LEU A 5 18.31 -7.31 -21.60
C LEU A 5 17.58 -8.38 -20.78
N THR A 6 18.19 -9.56 -20.59
CA THR A 6 17.61 -10.63 -19.77
C THR A 6 17.40 -10.18 -18.32
N ALA A 7 18.37 -9.47 -17.73
CA ALA A 7 18.28 -8.97 -16.37
C ALA A 7 17.13 -7.94 -16.22
N TRP A 8 16.99 -7.02 -17.17
CA TRP A 8 15.88 -6.06 -17.18
C TRP A 8 14.52 -6.72 -17.36
N MET A 9 14.40 -7.74 -18.24
CA MET A 9 13.17 -8.51 -18.38
C MET A 9 12.76 -9.16 -17.07
N ALA A 10 13.69 -9.82 -16.37
CA ALA A 10 13.41 -10.49 -15.10
C ALA A 10 12.92 -9.52 -14.01
N VAL A 11 13.47 -8.31 -13.97
CA VAL A 11 13.03 -7.25 -13.05
C VAL A 11 11.62 -6.76 -13.39
N LEU A 12 11.34 -6.49 -14.67
CA LEU A 12 9.99 -6.06 -15.09
C LEU A 12 8.95 -7.15 -14.85
N ASP A 13 9.27 -8.43 -15.13
CA ASP A 13 8.42 -9.58 -14.83
C ASP A 13 8.12 -9.69 -13.33
N ARG A 14 9.09 -9.36 -12.47
CA ARG A 14 8.89 -9.33 -11.01
C ARG A 14 7.94 -8.21 -10.61
N PHE A 15 8.10 -7.00 -11.18
CA PHE A 15 7.25 -5.87 -10.86
C PHE A 15 5.81 -6.05 -11.32
N GLU A 16 5.60 -6.60 -12.51
CA GLU A 16 4.26 -6.87 -13.02
C GLU A 16 3.55 -7.92 -12.17
N ARG A 17 4.23 -9.03 -11.82
CA ARG A 17 3.66 -10.02 -10.90
C ARG A 17 3.31 -9.40 -9.54
N ALA A 18 4.16 -8.52 -9.02
CA ALA A 18 3.87 -7.81 -7.76
C ALA A 18 2.68 -6.85 -7.88
N LEU A 19 2.42 -6.27 -9.05
CA LEU A 19 1.25 -5.42 -9.31
C LEU A 19 -0.04 -6.22 -9.46
N ASP A 20 0.05 -7.47 -9.95
CA ASP A 20 -1.11 -8.36 -10.14
C ASP A 20 -1.47 -9.13 -8.87
N ALA A 21 -0.53 -9.26 -7.93
CA ALA A 21 -0.75 -9.86 -6.61
C ALA A 21 -1.67 -8.96 -5.77
N ALA A 22 -2.98 -9.22 -5.84
CA ALA A 22 -4.01 -8.36 -5.25
C ALA A 22 -4.02 -8.28 -3.71
N ASP A 23 -3.33 -9.20 -3.01
CA ASP A 23 -3.14 -9.16 -1.54
C ASP A 23 -2.13 -10.24 -1.06
N GLU A 24 -1.35 -10.84 -1.96
CA GLU A 24 -0.36 -11.85 -1.58
C GLU A 24 0.86 -11.22 -0.90
N THR A 25 1.57 -12.02 -0.09
CA THR A 25 2.83 -11.62 0.55
C THR A 25 3.77 -10.98 -0.48
N LEU A 26 3.96 -9.67 -0.35
CA LEU A 26 4.91 -8.93 -1.17
C LEU A 26 6.29 -9.56 -1.02
N ASP A 27 6.92 -9.81 -2.15
CA ASP A 27 8.29 -10.33 -2.21
C ASP A 27 9.27 -9.27 -1.69
N ASP A 28 9.63 -9.39 -0.40
CA ASP A 28 10.52 -8.46 0.32
C ASP A 28 12.02 -8.71 0.04
N ARG A 29 12.35 -9.56 -0.96
CA ARG A 29 13.75 -9.74 -1.35
C ARG A 29 14.32 -8.42 -1.89
N PRO A 30 15.59 -8.09 -1.59
CA PRO A 30 16.25 -6.92 -2.17
C PRO A 30 16.13 -6.91 -3.70
N LEU A 31 15.96 -5.71 -4.28
CA LEU A 31 16.03 -5.53 -5.72
C LEU A 31 17.50 -5.55 -6.13
N ASP A 32 17.89 -6.54 -6.93
CA ASP A 32 19.17 -6.51 -7.62
C ASP A 32 19.02 -5.66 -8.90
N ALA A 33 19.74 -4.55 -8.97
CA ALA A 33 19.59 -3.58 -10.04
C ALA A 33 20.25 -4.13 -11.33
N PRO A 34 19.52 -4.23 -12.45
CA PRO A 34 20.11 -4.68 -13.70
C PRO A 34 21.24 -3.74 -14.15
N PRO A 35 22.27 -4.25 -14.84
CA PRO A 35 23.37 -3.42 -15.31
C PRO A 35 22.92 -2.47 -16.42
N GLY A 36 23.40 -1.23 -16.36
CA GLY A 36 23.17 -0.21 -17.39
C GLY A 36 21.75 0.36 -17.42
N PRO A 37 21.46 1.26 -18.36
CA PRO A 37 20.11 1.81 -18.53
C PRO A 37 19.14 0.76 -19.05
N VAL A 38 17.84 1.05 -18.95
CA VAL A 38 16.78 0.24 -19.58
C VAL A 38 17.02 0.20 -21.10
N PRO A 39 17.08 -0.99 -21.72
CA PRO A 39 17.13 -1.15 -23.17
C PRO A 39 15.93 -0.48 -23.85
N ASP A 40 16.13 0.12 -25.02
CA ASP A 40 15.08 0.88 -25.70
C ASP A 40 13.86 0.01 -26.03
N GLU A 41 14.06 -1.28 -26.30
CA GLU A 41 12.98 -2.25 -26.56
C GLU A 41 12.09 -2.49 -25.33
N LEU A 42 12.57 -2.19 -24.12
CA LEU A 42 11.83 -2.33 -22.88
C LEU A 42 11.31 -1.00 -22.33
N ARG A 43 11.57 0.13 -22.99
CA ARG A 43 11.23 1.46 -22.50
C ARG A 43 9.72 1.62 -22.28
N GLU A 44 8.92 1.31 -23.28
CA GLU A 44 7.45 1.41 -23.20
C GLU A 44 6.89 0.52 -22.07
N ARG A 45 7.43 -0.70 -21.93
CA ARG A 45 7.04 -1.63 -20.86
C ARG A 45 7.40 -1.07 -19.49
N ALA A 46 8.60 -0.54 -19.31
CA ALA A 46 9.03 0.07 -18.06
C ALA A 46 8.16 1.27 -17.67
N GLU A 47 7.80 2.12 -18.65
CA GLU A 47 6.89 3.25 -18.46
C GLU A 47 5.49 2.79 -18.04
N ALA A 48 4.95 1.74 -18.67
CA ALA A 48 3.66 1.17 -18.30
C ALA A 48 3.65 0.61 -16.87
N VAL A 49 4.71 -0.10 -16.47
CA VAL A 49 4.88 -0.60 -15.10
C VAL A 49 4.94 0.55 -14.10
N LEU A 50 5.72 1.59 -14.40
CA LEU A 50 5.86 2.76 -13.52
C LEU A 50 4.52 3.49 -13.34
N ALA A 51 3.77 3.71 -14.42
CA ALA A 51 2.44 4.33 -14.35
C ALA A 51 1.48 3.53 -13.46
N ARG A 52 1.45 2.20 -13.61
CA ARG A 52 0.64 1.32 -12.75
C ARG A 52 1.05 1.39 -11.28
N GLN A 53 2.35 1.39 -10.99
CA GLN A 53 2.86 1.55 -9.62
C GLN A 53 2.43 2.88 -9.00
N GLN A 54 2.50 3.98 -9.75
CA GLN A 54 2.07 5.30 -9.27
C GLN A 54 0.57 5.34 -8.95
N LEU A 55 -0.27 4.73 -9.80
CA LEU A 55 -1.71 4.60 -9.53
C LEU A 55 -1.98 3.78 -8.27
N MET A 56 -1.30 2.65 -8.11
CA MET A 56 -1.41 1.78 -6.93
C MET A 56 -1.02 2.53 -5.64
N ILE A 57 0.09 3.25 -5.65
CA ILE A 57 0.56 4.08 -4.51
C ILE A 57 -0.49 5.13 -4.14
N GLY A 58 -1.09 5.78 -5.15
CA GLY A 58 -2.16 6.76 -4.95
C GLY A 58 -3.38 6.12 -4.27
N ALA A 59 -3.83 4.97 -4.78
CA ALA A 59 -4.96 4.22 -4.22
C ALA A 59 -4.70 3.76 -2.77
N LEU A 60 -3.52 3.19 -2.49
CA LEU A 60 -3.11 2.77 -1.15
C LEU A 60 -3.05 3.94 -0.17
N THR A 61 -2.53 5.09 -0.61
CA THR A 61 -2.47 6.31 0.21
C THR A 61 -3.88 6.79 0.57
N ALA A 62 -4.80 6.80 -0.39
CA ALA A 62 -6.19 7.16 -0.15
C ALA A 62 -6.89 6.19 0.81
N SER A 63 -6.68 4.88 0.63
CA SER A 63 -7.19 3.83 1.52
C SER A 63 -6.68 4.01 2.95
N ARG A 64 -5.36 4.22 3.11
CA ARG A 64 -4.75 4.48 4.43
C ARG A 64 -5.36 5.72 5.11
N ALA A 65 -5.61 6.79 4.35
CA ALA A 65 -6.24 7.99 4.88
C ALA A 65 -7.71 7.76 5.29
N HIS A 66 -8.43 6.88 4.58
CA HIS A 66 -9.80 6.48 4.95
C HIS A 66 -9.82 5.73 6.28
N VAL A 67 -9.03 4.66 6.40
CA VAL A 67 -8.93 3.85 7.63
C VAL A 67 -8.50 4.71 8.82
N ALA A 68 -7.57 5.64 8.63
CA ALA A 68 -7.16 6.57 9.70
C ALA A 68 -8.33 7.42 10.23
N ARG A 69 -9.25 7.86 9.35
CA ARG A 69 -10.45 8.62 9.76
C ARG A 69 -11.45 7.74 10.52
N GLU A 70 -11.64 6.49 10.08
CA GLU A 70 -12.50 5.53 10.79
C GLU A 70 -11.98 5.26 12.20
N ILE A 71 -10.67 5.01 12.35
CA ILE A 71 -10.02 4.84 13.65
C ILE A 71 -10.22 6.09 14.52
N ALA A 72 -10.07 7.29 13.95
CA ALA A 72 -10.28 8.53 14.68
C ALA A 72 -11.75 8.71 15.12
N ALA A 73 -12.72 8.24 14.34
CA ALA A 73 -14.13 8.24 14.71
C ALA A 73 -14.40 7.25 15.87
N LEU A 74 -13.88 6.03 15.78
CA LEU A 74 -14.03 5.02 16.84
C LEU A 74 -13.43 5.49 18.17
N ARG A 75 -12.27 6.16 18.14
CA ARG A 75 -11.63 6.74 19.34
C ARG A 75 -12.46 7.83 20.03
N ARG A 76 -13.42 8.46 19.33
CA ARG A 76 -14.31 9.47 19.91
C ARG A 76 -15.56 8.90 20.55
N VAL A 77 -15.85 7.61 20.35
CA VAL A 77 -16.99 6.95 21.00
C VAL A 77 -16.69 6.85 22.50
N PRO A 78 -17.52 7.45 23.37
CA PRO A 78 -17.32 7.36 24.81
C PRO A 78 -17.42 5.90 25.28
N THR A 79 -16.38 5.39 25.93
CA THR A 79 -16.35 4.03 26.51
C THR A 79 -16.95 3.97 27.93
N GLY A 80 -17.43 5.10 28.46
CA GLY A 80 -17.95 5.20 29.82
C GLY A 80 -19.48 5.10 29.87
N ARG A 81 -19.99 3.96 30.35
CA ARG A 81 -21.34 3.88 30.92
C ARG A 81 -21.33 4.63 32.26
N GLN A 82 -21.70 5.91 32.26
CA GLN A 82 -22.13 6.61 33.49
C GLN A 82 -23.60 6.28 33.78
N ASP A 83 -23.94 5.00 33.89
CA ASP A 83 -25.20 4.55 34.48
C ASP A 83 -24.88 3.98 35.87
N ARG A 84 -24.33 4.85 36.73
CA ARG A 84 -24.38 4.60 38.16
C ARG A 84 -25.57 5.40 38.68
N PRO A 85 -26.61 4.76 39.22
CA PRO A 85 -27.70 5.51 39.85
C PRO A 85 -27.10 6.34 40.99
N ALA A 86 -27.13 7.66 40.82
CA ALA A 86 -26.83 8.60 41.88
C ALA A 86 -28.11 8.77 42.69
N TYR A 87 -28.15 8.21 43.89
CA TYR A 87 -29.20 8.55 44.85
C TYR A 87 -28.94 9.98 45.31
N LEU A 88 -29.82 10.89 44.89
CA LEU A 88 -29.87 12.25 45.40
C LEU A 88 -30.58 12.17 46.76
N ASP A 89 -29.82 12.25 47.85
CA ASP A 89 -30.42 12.43 49.17
C ASP A 89 -30.97 13.84 49.22
N ILE A 90 -32.30 13.96 49.24
CA ILE A 90 -32.98 15.24 49.39
C ILE A 90 -33.24 15.40 50.88
N GLU A 91 -32.35 16.10 51.57
CA GLU A 91 -32.63 16.55 52.94
C GLU A 91 -33.74 17.61 52.89
N GLY A 92 -34.81 17.35 53.63
CA GLY A 92 -35.98 18.23 53.78
C GLY A 92 -35.83 19.28 54.88
#